data_AF-H0ES53-F1
#
_entry.id   AF-H0ES53-F1
#
_cell.length_a   1.000
_cell.length_b   1.000
_cell.length_c   1.000
_cell.angle_alpha   90.00
_cell.angle_beta   90.00
_cell.angle_gamma   90.00
#
_symmetry.space_group_name_H-M   'P 1'
#
loop_
_entity.id
_entity.type
_entity.pdbx_description
1 polymer ?
#
loop_
_entity_poly.entity_id
_entity_poly.type
_entity_poly.pdbx_seq_one_letter_code
_entity_poly.pdbx_strand_id
1 'polypeptide(L)'
;MFKAAPLIARLYAVNDFYKIHVVALFEALIVTANNVAEPPSLLGHLGPHTAKNFLEAVSELDKPLIRPENVLAIWRFLSMVTLSRIHKTSIPGPFSVPSLNSSIHFQLKQNFEARYPKCTLQDLKRTTLEDPDKMLQTNQSWTGVKGNDGHRASLEIVNVNLSLVDAQIALFHSWKVLAIELTSSLDGNVNLQEALIKVSLDCLTANSQSQHSEEIFARLCAQRADLALIITQRLIEAKCHLGQMKQLLAKTWDTIRNFRGTFDRELLEDDTPYYRSLLRLLFIATRAHTVSATHIQPEDSNVSKKIAEASPVASVVLDIIKYVVAMGLRELATKIHENALGSSPEDIALITGILNSCLHIPGIELYQPQIVSIIITNDTARVATTLFSWADGIAIDGDPIYGELSILFLLELSSMPLMAEQLAIDGVLGQIASANITSYLRRGNVSPFAEGTGLQRCYSIWCRGILPFLLNLLDSVQVSIAAEVAMFLNQFLPLLKQCSKAFEAPESSRTASKAQTRFISLSMCSEVHSLALLSFIISGFRESLEGTNEIPEVNLDTGAILENVEFWLGARSILRERILPMGARDELLARQKVEKAPAGLGGAGGSKLEEIVVAELMGIRDILSGGADS
;
A
#
# COMPACT_ATOMS: atom_id res chain seq x y z
N MET A 1 0.18 28.40 45.90
CA MET A 1 -0.81 27.86 44.95
C MET A 1 -0.77 26.33 44.83
N PHE A 2 0.38 25.68 44.55
CA PHE A 2 0.45 24.21 44.44
C PHE A 2 -0.06 23.43 45.68
N LYS A 3 0.14 23.95 46.90
CA LYS A 3 -0.42 23.37 48.14
C LYS A 3 -1.97 23.38 48.20
N ALA A 4 -2.62 24.26 47.44
CA ALA A 4 -4.08 24.35 47.35
C ALA A 4 -4.66 23.56 46.17
N ALA A 5 -3.82 22.93 45.34
CA ALA A 5 -4.25 22.17 44.17
C ALA A 5 -5.29 21.07 44.48
N PRO A 6 -5.22 20.32 45.60
CA PRO A 6 -6.25 19.33 45.93
C PRO A 6 -7.64 19.92 46.15
N LEU A 7 -7.73 21.13 46.72
CA LEU A 7 -9.00 21.83 46.93
C LEU A 7 -9.56 22.36 45.60
N ILE A 8 -8.68 22.89 44.75
CA ILE A 8 -9.03 23.40 43.42
C ILE A 8 -9.50 22.25 42.52
N ALA A 9 -8.85 21.08 42.58
CA ALA A 9 -9.26 19.89 41.81
C ALA A 9 -10.64 19.36 42.22
N ARG A 10 -11.05 19.54 43.48
CA ARG A 10 -12.41 19.20 43.93
C ARG A 10 -13.46 20.14 43.35
N LEU A 11 -13.15 21.43 43.14
CA LEU A 11 -14.06 22.37 42.50
C LEU A 11 -14.41 21.97 41.07
N TYR A 12 -13.48 21.30 40.37
CA TYR A 12 -13.72 20.74 39.03
C TYR A 12 -14.84 19.69 39.02
N ALA A 13 -14.92 18.86 40.06
CA ALA A 13 -15.91 17.79 40.19
C ALA A 13 -17.25 18.27 40.77
N VAL A 14 -17.29 19.40 41.47
CA VAL A 14 -18.48 19.87 42.19
C VAL A 14 -19.43 20.69 41.32
N ASN A 15 -18.94 21.50 40.39
CA ASN A 15 -19.80 22.35 39.56
C ASN A 15 -19.20 22.59 38.17
N ASP A 16 -20.03 22.40 37.15
CA ASP A 16 -19.69 22.62 35.74
C ASP A 16 -19.17 24.04 35.44
N PHE A 17 -19.62 25.05 36.19
CA PHE A 17 -19.17 26.43 36.03
C PHE A 17 -17.67 26.60 36.30
N TYR A 18 -17.12 25.82 37.24
CA TYR A 18 -15.71 25.93 37.63
C TYR A 18 -14.76 25.10 36.77
N LYS A 19 -15.27 24.20 35.90
CA LYS A 19 -14.43 23.31 35.09
C LYS A 19 -13.39 24.07 34.26
N ILE A 20 -13.82 25.05 33.47
CA ILE A 20 -12.94 25.87 32.62
C ILE A 20 -11.93 26.67 33.47
N HIS A 21 -12.42 27.28 34.54
CA HIS A 21 -11.63 28.16 35.41
C HIS A 21 -10.55 27.38 36.16
N VAL A 22 -10.87 26.17 36.62
CA VAL A 22 -9.92 25.26 37.26
C VAL A 22 -8.86 24.78 36.27
N VAL A 23 -9.29 24.40 35.05
CA VAL A 23 -8.38 23.99 33.97
C VAL A 23 -7.42 25.12 33.60
N ALA A 24 -7.93 26.34 33.36
CA ALA A 24 -7.12 27.50 33.03
C ALA A 24 -6.15 27.89 34.16
N LEU A 25 -6.59 27.77 35.42
CA LEU A 25 -5.72 28.03 36.58
C LEU A 25 -4.61 26.98 36.70
N PHE A 26 -4.90 25.70 36.43
CA PHE A 26 -3.89 24.65 36.42
C PHE A 26 -2.94 24.78 35.22
N GLU A 27 -3.41 25.18 34.05
CA GLU A 27 -2.56 25.54 32.91
C GLU A 27 -1.59 26.67 33.28
N ALA A 28 -2.10 27.77 33.85
CA ALA A 28 -1.26 28.89 34.30
C ALA A 28 -0.23 28.46 35.35
N LEU A 29 -0.60 27.55 36.26
CA LEU A 29 0.33 27.00 37.25
C LEU A 29 1.42 26.13 36.62
N ILE A 30 1.10 25.34 35.60
CA ILE A 30 2.09 24.54 34.87
C ILE A 30 3.04 25.45 34.08
N VAL A 31 2.51 26.45 33.38
CA VAL A 31 3.32 27.43 32.60
C VAL A 31 4.28 28.19 33.51
N THR A 32 3.81 28.69 34.65
CA THR A 32 4.65 29.42 35.61
C THR A 32 5.67 28.52 36.30
N ALA A 33 5.31 27.27 36.58
CA ALA A 33 6.24 26.31 37.18
C ALA A 33 7.37 25.88 36.23
N ASN A 34 7.11 25.81 34.92
CA ASN A 34 8.11 25.42 33.92
C ASN A 34 9.31 26.39 33.81
N ASN A 35 9.24 27.60 34.38
CA ASN A 35 10.33 28.59 34.38
C ASN A 35 11.32 28.45 35.57
N VAL A 36 11.12 27.46 36.45
CA VAL A 36 11.98 27.20 37.62
C VAL A 36 12.91 26.02 37.32
N ALA A 37 14.08 25.94 37.97
CA ALA A 37 15.04 24.82 37.78
C ALA A 37 14.48 23.44 38.22
N GLU A 38 13.57 23.42 39.21
CA GLU A 38 12.83 22.24 39.65
C GLU A 38 11.32 22.56 39.82
N PRO A 39 10.52 22.45 38.74
CA PRO A 39 9.09 22.73 38.77
C PRO A 39 8.33 21.79 39.72
N PRO A 40 7.46 22.26 40.63
CA PRO A 40 6.60 21.35 41.41
C PRO A 40 5.65 20.54 40.49
N SER A 41 5.59 19.21 40.67
CA SER A 41 4.65 18.34 39.93
C SER A 41 3.22 18.56 40.40
N LEU A 42 2.32 19.03 39.54
CA LEU A 42 0.92 19.27 39.87
C LEU A 42 0.25 17.98 40.40
N LEU A 43 0.35 16.88 39.65
CA LEU A 43 -0.21 15.58 40.06
C LEU A 43 0.47 15.04 41.34
N GLY A 44 1.75 15.31 41.54
CA GLY A 44 2.46 14.94 42.77
C GLY A 44 1.91 15.65 44.00
N HIS A 45 1.54 16.93 43.87
CA HIS A 45 0.95 17.74 44.95
C HIS A 45 -0.55 17.43 45.20
N LEU A 46 -1.23 16.80 44.24
CA LEU A 46 -2.60 16.31 44.43
C LEU A 46 -2.65 15.06 45.33
N GLY A 47 -1.56 14.30 45.41
CA GLY A 47 -1.52 12.98 46.03
C GLY A 47 -2.19 11.91 45.15
N PRO A 48 -1.83 10.63 45.32
CA PRO A 48 -2.18 9.56 44.38
C PRO A 48 -3.70 9.35 44.23
N HIS A 49 -4.46 9.45 45.32
CA HIS A 49 -5.90 9.22 45.29
C HIS A 49 -6.68 10.38 44.64
N THR A 50 -6.36 11.63 45.01
CA THR A 50 -6.99 12.83 44.40
C THR A 50 -6.60 12.99 42.94
N ALA A 51 -5.35 12.68 42.58
CA ALA A 51 -4.89 12.71 41.19
C ALA A 51 -5.65 11.70 40.33
N LYS A 52 -5.86 10.47 40.83
CA LYS A 52 -6.64 9.45 40.13
C LYS A 52 -8.08 9.90 39.90
N ASN A 53 -8.79 10.32 40.95
CA ASN A 53 -10.18 10.75 40.84
C ASN A 53 -10.35 11.99 39.96
N PHE A 54 -9.38 12.91 40.00
CA PHE A 54 -9.37 14.08 39.12
C PHE A 54 -9.15 13.70 37.66
N LEU A 55 -8.22 12.79 37.37
CA LEU A 55 -8.00 12.29 36.01
C LEU A 55 -9.19 11.49 35.47
N GLU A 56 -9.88 10.73 36.33
CA GLU A 56 -11.15 10.07 35.99
C GLU A 56 -12.25 11.09 35.65
N ALA A 57 -12.39 12.18 36.42
CA ALA A 57 -13.35 13.24 36.11
C ALA A 57 -13.01 14.01 34.82
N VAL A 58 -11.72 14.19 34.53
CA VAL A 58 -11.24 14.89 33.32
C VAL A 58 -11.33 13.99 32.08
N SER A 59 -11.20 12.67 32.23
CA SER A 59 -11.28 11.71 31.11
C SER A 59 -12.69 11.60 30.50
N GLU A 60 -13.71 12.02 31.24
CA GLU A 60 -15.09 12.09 30.76
C GLU A 60 -15.32 13.20 29.71
N LEU A 61 -14.33 14.07 29.43
CA LEU A 61 -14.35 15.06 28.34
C LEU A 61 -15.66 15.90 28.28
N ASP A 62 -16.02 16.49 29.43
CA ASP A 62 -17.24 17.31 29.59
C ASP A 62 -18.57 16.57 29.27
N LYS A 63 -18.58 15.23 29.24
CA LYS A 63 -19.81 14.45 29.14
C LYS A 63 -20.70 14.69 30.37
N PRO A 64 -22.04 14.74 30.20
CA PRO A 64 -22.79 14.51 28.96
C PRO A 64 -22.97 15.76 28.07
N LEU A 65 -22.51 16.94 28.51
CA LEU A 65 -22.80 18.23 27.87
C LEU A 65 -21.99 18.49 26.58
N ILE A 66 -20.78 17.92 26.47
CA ILE A 66 -19.90 17.94 25.28
C ILE A 66 -19.76 19.36 24.69
N ARG A 67 -19.46 20.35 25.54
CA ARG A 67 -19.27 21.73 25.06
C ARG A 67 -17.90 21.85 24.39
N PRO A 68 -17.80 22.38 23.15
CA PRO A 68 -16.56 22.36 22.38
C PRO A 68 -15.43 23.14 23.04
N GLU A 69 -15.73 24.27 23.69
CA GLU A 69 -14.75 25.08 24.41
C GLU A 69 -14.15 24.35 25.62
N ASN A 70 -14.98 23.60 26.35
CA ASN A 70 -14.54 22.83 27.52
C ASN A 70 -13.68 21.64 27.11
N VAL A 71 -14.12 20.92 26.07
CA VAL A 71 -13.37 19.79 25.51
C VAL A 71 -12.00 20.26 25.03
N LEU A 72 -11.92 21.40 24.34
CA LEU A 72 -10.67 21.97 23.85
C LEU A 72 -9.75 22.45 24.99
N ALA A 73 -10.30 23.07 26.03
CA ALA A 73 -9.53 23.45 27.23
C ALA A 73 -9.00 22.22 27.99
N ILE A 74 -9.82 21.17 28.14
CA ILE A 74 -9.41 19.92 28.77
C ILE A 74 -8.28 19.25 27.98
N TRP A 75 -8.40 19.19 26.65
CA TRP A 75 -7.35 18.63 25.78
C TRP A 75 -6.05 19.43 25.84
N ARG A 76 -6.11 20.77 25.87
CA ARG A 76 -4.94 21.63 26.05
C ARG A 76 -4.26 21.37 27.39
N PHE A 77 -5.02 21.29 28.47
CA PHE A 77 -4.48 20.99 29.79
C PHE A 77 -3.85 19.61 29.90
N LEU A 78 -4.50 18.56 29.38
CA LEU A 78 -3.93 17.21 29.33
C LEU A 78 -2.63 17.17 28.50
N SER A 79 -2.59 17.90 27.39
CA SER A 79 -1.39 18.06 26.56
C SER A 79 -0.26 18.76 27.34
N MET A 80 -0.57 19.81 28.09
CA MET A 80 0.41 20.53 28.93
C MET A 80 0.95 19.67 30.08
N VAL A 81 0.09 18.89 30.74
CA VAL A 81 0.51 17.96 31.81
C VAL A 81 1.44 16.88 31.27
N THR A 82 1.16 16.32 30.09
CA THR A 82 2.02 15.31 29.45
C THR A 82 3.35 15.91 28.97
N LEU A 83 3.32 17.07 28.30
CA LEU A 83 4.52 17.79 27.83
C LEU A 83 5.44 18.21 28.98
N SER A 84 4.89 18.69 30.10
CA SER A 84 5.67 19.10 31.29
C SER A 84 6.44 17.94 31.94
N ARG A 85 5.96 16.70 31.80
CA ARG A 85 6.69 15.50 32.25
C ARG A 85 7.76 15.07 31.25
N ILE A 86 7.46 15.11 29.95
CA ILE A 86 8.40 14.72 28.87
C ILE A 86 9.68 15.59 28.92
N HIS A 87 9.54 16.89 29.16
CA HIS A 87 10.69 17.81 29.25
C HIS A 87 11.64 17.55 30.43
N LYS A 88 11.20 16.75 31.42
CA LYS A 88 11.81 16.73 32.75
C LYS A 88 12.50 15.43 33.13
N THR A 89 12.05 14.32 32.55
CA THR A 89 12.55 13.00 32.89
C THR A 89 13.63 12.51 31.92
N SER A 90 14.16 13.39 31.06
CA SER A 90 14.99 12.99 29.91
C SER A 90 14.38 11.81 29.15
N ILE A 91 13.03 11.66 29.17
CA ILE A 91 12.34 10.60 28.45
C ILE A 91 12.30 11.07 27.00
N PRO A 92 13.01 10.40 26.07
CA PRO A 92 12.83 10.66 24.65
C PRO A 92 11.34 10.78 24.32
N GLY A 93 10.98 11.70 23.42
CA GLY A 93 9.60 11.85 22.93
C GLY A 93 8.95 10.51 22.51
N PRO A 94 7.61 10.47 22.39
CA PRO A 94 6.84 9.24 22.15
C PRO A 94 7.30 8.42 20.93
N PHE A 95 7.94 9.08 19.97
CA PHE A 95 8.40 8.47 18.71
C PHE A 95 9.90 8.20 18.65
N SER A 96 10.69 8.62 19.64
CA SER A 96 12.16 8.41 19.64
C SER A 96 12.57 7.00 20.08
N VAL A 97 13.80 6.61 19.74
CA VAL A 97 14.38 5.31 20.14
C VAL A 97 14.48 5.21 21.66
N PRO A 98 13.99 4.12 22.27
CA PRO A 98 14.17 3.87 23.69
C PRO A 98 15.66 3.80 24.06
N SER A 99 16.06 4.53 25.10
CA SER A 99 17.44 4.56 25.57
C SER A 99 17.73 3.34 26.45
N LEU A 100 17.90 2.16 25.84
CA LEU A 100 18.30 0.95 26.55
C LEU A 100 19.82 0.81 26.55
N ASN A 101 20.46 0.73 27.73
CA ASN A 101 21.88 0.43 27.82
C ASN A 101 22.12 -1.09 27.83
N SER A 102 22.12 -1.72 26.65
CA SER A 102 22.26 -3.18 26.49
C SER A 102 23.52 -3.75 27.14
N SER A 103 24.61 -2.98 27.21
CA SER A 103 25.87 -3.42 27.81
C SER A 103 25.72 -3.74 29.29
N ILE A 104 24.99 -2.91 30.04
CA ILE A 104 24.73 -3.11 31.48
C ILE A 104 23.83 -4.33 31.69
N HIS A 105 22.85 -4.54 30.82
CA HIS A 105 21.93 -5.68 30.90
C HIS A 105 22.66 -7.00 30.64
N PHE A 106 23.52 -7.04 29.62
CA PHE A 106 24.34 -8.20 29.30
C PHE A 106 25.38 -8.49 30.41
N GLN A 107 26.08 -7.47 30.88
CA GLN A 107 27.07 -7.59 31.95
C GLN A 107 26.42 -8.07 33.26
N LEU A 108 25.25 -7.53 33.62
CA LEU A 108 24.51 -7.99 34.80
C LEU A 108 24.12 -9.46 34.67
N LYS A 109 23.58 -9.87 33.51
CA LYS A 109 23.20 -11.25 33.25
C LYS A 109 24.38 -12.21 33.39
N GLN A 110 25.48 -11.92 32.69
CA GLN A 110 26.68 -12.75 32.71
C GLN A 110 27.29 -12.85 34.11
N ASN A 111 27.41 -11.72 34.82
CA ASN A 111 27.99 -11.69 36.16
C ASN A 111 27.10 -12.37 37.21
N PHE A 112 25.77 -12.25 37.07
CA PHE A 112 24.81 -12.89 37.97
C PHE A 112 24.78 -14.40 37.77
N GLU A 113 24.71 -14.88 36.52
CA GLU A 113 24.68 -16.31 36.19
C GLU A 113 26.02 -17.02 36.52
N ALA A 114 27.16 -16.32 36.38
CA ALA A 114 28.46 -16.86 36.79
C ALA A 114 28.59 -17.08 38.30
N ARG A 115 27.88 -16.28 39.11
CA ARG A 115 27.91 -16.35 40.58
C ARG A 115 26.81 -17.22 41.16
N TYR A 116 25.66 -17.28 40.51
CA TYR A 116 24.48 -18.04 40.92
C TYR A 116 24.09 -19.07 39.84
N PRO A 117 24.83 -20.18 39.69
CA PRO A 117 24.66 -21.12 38.57
C PRO A 117 23.33 -21.89 38.55
N LYS A 118 22.44 -21.67 39.52
CA LYS A 118 21.08 -22.25 39.58
C LYS A 118 19.96 -21.21 39.55
N CYS A 119 20.28 -19.91 39.47
CA CYS A 119 19.30 -18.83 39.48
C CYS A 119 19.50 -17.93 38.25
N THR A 120 18.43 -17.69 37.51
CA THR A 120 18.39 -16.73 36.41
C THR A 120 17.80 -15.40 36.87
N LEU A 121 18.10 -14.31 36.16
CA LEU A 121 17.46 -13.01 36.42
C LEU A 121 15.93 -13.04 36.25
N GLN A 122 15.39 -14.01 35.48
CA GLN A 122 13.96 -14.18 35.32
C GLN A 122 13.28 -14.75 36.58
N ASP A 123 14.01 -15.52 37.38
CA ASP A 123 13.51 -16.07 38.64
C ASP A 123 13.26 -14.98 39.69
N LEU A 124 13.91 -13.82 39.54
CA LEU A 124 13.66 -12.62 40.35
C LEU A 124 12.46 -11.80 39.87
N LYS A 125 12.02 -11.98 38.62
CA LYS A 125 11.00 -11.13 37.95
C LYS A 125 9.61 -11.25 38.57
N ARG A 126 9.33 -12.33 39.30
CA ARG A 126 8.06 -12.59 40.00
C ARG A 126 8.23 -13.50 41.21
N THR A 127 9.05 -13.11 42.17
CA THR A 127 9.02 -13.81 43.47
C THR A 127 7.83 -13.31 44.29
N THR A 128 7.06 -14.22 44.90
CA THR A 128 6.06 -13.91 45.95
C THR A 128 6.72 -13.58 47.30
N LEU A 129 8.02 -13.33 47.29
CA LEU A 129 8.82 -13.03 48.48
C LEU A 129 8.65 -11.55 48.80
N GLU A 130 8.25 -11.24 50.02
CA GLU A 130 7.94 -9.88 50.47
C GLU A 130 9.15 -8.92 50.46
N ASP A 131 10.38 -9.42 50.28
CA ASP A 131 11.58 -8.60 50.04
C ASP A 131 12.79 -9.48 49.60
N PRO A 132 12.95 -9.82 48.31
CA PRO A 132 14.11 -10.59 47.83
C PRO A 132 15.46 -9.89 48.10
N ASP A 133 15.45 -8.57 48.25
CA ASP A 133 16.62 -7.78 48.62
C ASP A 133 17.16 -8.15 50.01
N LYS A 134 16.29 -8.39 51.01
CA LYS A 134 16.72 -8.78 52.37
C LYS A 134 17.42 -10.14 52.40
N MET A 135 17.07 -11.06 51.50
CA MET A 135 17.70 -12.37 51.42
C MET A 135 19.11 -12.33 50.80
N LEU A 136 19.32 -11.42 49.85
CA LEU A 136 20.57 -11.31 49.10
C LEU A 136 21.58 -10.35 49.76
N GLN A 137 21.13 -9.49 50.68
CA GLN A 137 21.96 -8.57 51.47
C GLN A 137 23.09 -9.25 52.26
N THR A 138 22.95 -10.53 52.62
CA THR A 138 24.01 -11.28 53.30
C THR A 138 25.18 -11.65 52.38
N ASN A 139 25.03 -11.51 51.06
CA ASN A 139 26.09 -11.80 50.11
C ASN A 139 26.87 -10.52 49.77
N GLN A 140 28.19 -10.55 50.00
CA GLN A 140 29.09 -9.44 49.72
C GLN A 140 29.09 -9.01 48.24
N SER A 141 28.82 -9.93 47.30
CA SER A 141 28.69 -9.57 45.88
C SER A 141 27.39 -8.84 45.53
N TRP A 142 26.36 -8.95 46.38
CA TRP A 142 25.10 -8.23 46.19
C TRP A 142 25.22 -6.77 46.64
N THR A 143 25.82 -6.52 47.80
CA THR A 143 25.95 -5.19 48.42
C THR A 143 27.19 -4.41 47.95
N GLY A 144 28.24 -5.10 47.50
CA GLY A 144 29.51 -4.49 47.11
C GLY A 144 30.35 -4.04 48.32
N VAL A 145 31.64 -3.76 48.08
CA VAL A 145 32.60 -3.28 49.11
C VAL A 145 32.49 -1.77 49.31
N LYS A 146 32.19 -1.03 48.24
CA LYS A 146 31.71 0.34 48.24
C LYS A 146 30.29 0.26 47.69
N GLY A 147 29.29 0.81 48.38
CA GLY A 147 27.86 0.55 48.12
C GLY A 147 27.32 0.75 46.69
N ASN A 148 28.15 1.19 45.73
CA ASN A 148 27.83 1.32 44.31
C ASN A 148 28.40 0.19 43.41
N ASP A 149 29.25 -0.70 43.92
CA ASP A 149 29.94 -1.73 43.12
C ASP A 149 29.23 -3.11 43.15
N GLY A 150 28.10 -3.21 43.86
CA GLY A 150 27.35 -4.47 44.03
C GLY A 150 26.32 -4.72 42.93
N HIS A 151 25.96 -6.00 42.71
CA HIS A 151 24.93 -6.39 41.74
C HIS A 151 23.56 -5.75 42.00
N ARG A 152 23.29 -5.32 43.24
CA ARG A 152 22.08 -4.57 43.60
C ARG A 152 21.97 -3.25 42.84
N ALA A 153 23.01 -2.42 42.87
CA ALA A 153 22.99 -1.10 42.21
C ALA A 153 22.83 -1.26 40.68
N SER A 154 23.50 -2.27 40.10
CA SER A 154 23.31 -2.62 38.70
C SER A 154 21.89 -3.10 38.38
N LEU A 155 21.27 -3.89 39.27
CA LEU A 155 19.88 -4.35 39.10
C LEU A 155 18.88 -3.19 39.22
N GLU A 156 19.09 -2.27 40.16
CA GLU A 156 18.28 -1.05 40.29
C GLU A 156 18.34 -0.21 38.99
N ILE A 157 19.53 -0.02 38.41
CA ILE A 157 19.71 0.68 37.13
C ILE A 157 19.01 -0.05 35.98
N VAL A 158 19.14 -1.38 35.91
CA VAL A 158 18.47 -2.21 34.90
C VAL A 158 16.94 -2.13 35.02
N ASN A 159 16.40 -2.16 36.24
CA ASN A 159 14.97 -2.03 36.48
C ASN A 159 14.44 -0.65 36.11
N VAL A 160 15.21 0.42 36.38
CA VAL A 160 14.86 1.78 35.95
C VAL A 160 14.86 1.87 34.41
N ASN A 161 15.85 1.28 33.74
CA ASN A 161 15.91 1.24 32.27
C ASN A 161 14.73 0.48 31.67
N LEU A 162 14.37 -0.70 32.20
CA LEU A 162 13.21 -1.46 31.73
C LEU A 162 11.90 -0.71 31.98
N SER A 163 11.73 -0.12 33.16
CA SER A 163 10.55 0.68 33.49
C SER A 163 10.42 1.90 32.57
N LEU A 164 11.55 2.48 32.16
CA LEU A 164 11.59 3.57 31.18
C LEU A 164 11.12 3.10 29.80
N VAL A 165 11.62 1.95 29.32
CA VAL A 165 11.18 1.36 28.04
C VAL A 165 9.68 1.05 28.08
N ASP A 166 9.18 0.44 29.15
CA ASP A 166 7.75 0.15 29.32
C ASP A 166 6.90 1.43 29.33
N ALA A 167 7.34 2.47 30.04
CA ALA A 167 6.67 3.76 30.07
C ALA A 167 6.64 4.43 28.68
N GLN A 168 7.72 4.30 27.89
CA GLN A 168 7.79 4.83 26.53
C GLN A 168 6.87 4.07 25.57
N ILE A 169 6.79 2.74 25.67
CA ILE A 169 5.88 1.93 24.86
C ILE A 169 4.42 2.27 25.20
N ALA A 170 4.07 2.40 26.48
CA ALA A 170 2.74 2.80 26.91
C ALA A 170 2.37 4.22 26.43
N LEU A 171 3.33 5.14 26.47
CA LEU A 171 3.17 6.49 25.91
C LEU A 171 2.92 6.41 24.41
N PHE A 172 3.71 5.64 23.66
CA PHE A 172 3.53 5.43 22.23
C PHE A 172 2.15 4.85 21.89
N HIS A 173 1.65 3.86 22.63
CA HIS A 173 0.30 3.31 22.41
C HIS A 173 -0.80 4.35 22.62
N SER A 174 -0.66 5.17 23.67
CA SER A 174 -1.61 6.26 23.95
C SER A 174 -1.62 7.28 22.81
N TRP A 175 -0.44 7.66 22.31
CA TRP A 175 -0.30 8.55 21.15
C TRP A 175 -0.77 7.93 19.84
N LYS A 176 -0.58 6.63 19.64
CA LYS A 176 -1.06 5.89 18.47
C LYS A 176 -2.57 5.99 18.35
N VAL A 177 -3.29 5.73 19.44
CA VAL A 177 -4.76 5.83 19.47
C VAL A 177 -5.20 7.27 19.19
N LEU A 178 -4.59 8.25 19.86
CA LEU A 178 -4.89 9.66 19.64
C LEU A 178 -4.69 10.08 18.18
N ALA A 179 -3.54 9.72 17.58
CA ALA A 179 -3.22 10.07 16.20
C ALA A 179 -4.22 9.46 15.21
N ILE A 180 -4.63 8.20 15.44
CA ILE A 180 -5.64 7.52 14.60
C ILE A 180 -6.99 8.23 14.73
N GLU A 181 -7.44 8.55 15.93
CA GLU A 181 -8.70 9.28 16.12
C GLU A 181 -8.67 10.67 15.46
N LEU A 182 -7.53 11.37 15.53
CA LEU A 182 -7.34 12.66 14.86
C LEU A 182 -7.39 12.55 13.33
N THR A 183 -7.10 11.39 12.74
CA THR A 183 -7.24 11.21 11.28
C THR A 183 -8.69 11.32 10.80
N SER A 184 -9.69 11.13 11.67
CA SER A 184 -11.10 11.32 11.31
C SER A 184 -11.48 12.78 11.01
N SER A 185 -10.67 13.74 11.45
CA SER A 185 -10.94 15.18 11.38
C SER A 185 -9.96 15.92 10.45
N LEU A 186 -9.46 15.24 9.42
CA LEU A 186 -8.45 15.74 8.47
C LEU A 186 -8.97 16.85 7.54
N ASP A 187 -10.29 16.93 7.34
CA ASP A 187 -10.91 17.85 6.39
C ASP A 187 -10.75 19.31 6.87
N GLY A 188 -9.89 20.07 6.18
CA GLY A 188 -9.74 21.52 6.36
C GLY A 188 -8.62 21.98 7.31
N ASN A 189 -7.98 21.09 8.07
CA ASN A 189 -6.97 21.46 9.07
C ASN A 189 -5.52 21.20 8.60
N VAL A 190 -4.91 22.19 7.92
CA VAL A 190 -3.53 22.09 7.41
C VAL A 190 -2.51 21.81 8.52
N ASN A 191 -2.63 22.46 9.68
CA ASN A 191 -1.73 22.26 10.81
C ASN A 191 -1.77 20.81 11.36
N LEU A 192 -2.96 20.18 11.32
CA LEU A 192 -3.12 18.80 11.73
C LEU A 192 -2.48 17.85 10.73
N GLN A 193 -2.63 18.14 9.43
CA GLN A 193 -1.97 17.39 8.36
C GLN A 193 -0.44 17.46 8.48
N GLU A 194 0.13 18.65 8.72
CA GLU A 194 1.58 18.82 8.97
C GLU A 194 2.05 18.04 10.21
N ALA A 195 1.31 18.13 11.32
CA ALA A 195 1.65 17.40 12.54
C ALA A 195 1.63 15.88 12.33
N LEU A 196 0.64 15.36 11.61
CA LEU A 196 0.52 13.93 11.31
C LEU A 196 1.60 13.45 10.34
N ILE A 197 1.98 14.24 9.33
CA ILE A 197 3.11 13.93 8.45
C ILE A 197 4.41 13.87 9.26
N LYS A 198 4.63 14.83 10.16
CA LYS A 198 5.78 14.83 11.06
C LYS A 198 5.83 13.58 11.94
N VAL A 199 4.69 13.17 12.51
CA VAL A 199 4.61 11.93 13.30
C VAL A 199 5.04 10.71 12.48
N SER A 200 4.59 10.59 11.23
CA SER A 200 5.02 9.52 10.33
C SER A 200 6.53 9.56 10.05
N LEU A 201 7.10 10.75 9.79
CA LEU A 201 8.53 10.93 9.56
C LEU A 201 9.36 10.59 10.81
N ASP A 202 8.91 10.99 11.99
CA ASP A 202 9.57 10.70 13.26
C ASP A 202 9.57 9.19 13.55
N CYS A 203 8.46 8.50 13.28
CA CYS A 203 8.36 7.04 13.39
C CYS A 203 9.37 6.32 12.48
N LEU A 204 9.48 6.73 11.20
CA LEU A 204 10.42 6.15 10.25
C LEU A 204 11.87 6.47 10.59
N THR A 205 12.13 7.69 11.07
CA THR A 205 13.45 8.09 11.54
C THR A 205 13.92 7.26 12.72
N ALA A 206 13.02 6.96 13.66
CA ALA A 206 13.35 6.09 14.78
C ALA A 206 13.59 4.64 14.34
N ASN A 207 12.83 4.14 13.36
CA ASN A 207 13.05 2.80 12.80
C ASN A 207 14.34 2.68 11.98
N SER A 208 14.82 3.79 11.39
CA SER A 208 16.08 3.84 10.66
C SER A 208 17.32 3.78 11.56
N GLN A 209 17.18 4.06 12.86
CA GLN A 209 18.28 4.02 13.82
C GLN A 209 18.49 2.57 14.30
N SER A 210 19.73 2.17 14.56
CA SER A 210 20.05 0.82 15.04
C SER A 210 19.41 0.56 16.39
N GLN A 211 18.27 -0.13 16.38
CA GLN A 211 17.59 -0.60 17.58
C GLN A 211 18.09 -2.00 17.95
N HIS A 212 18.01 -2.33 19.23
CA HIS A 212 18.62 -3.52 19.80
C HIS A 212 17.86 -4.79 19.36
N SER A 213 18.56 -5.92 19.31
CA SER A 213 18.07 -7.21 18.80
C SER A 213 17.01 -7.91 19.67
N GLU A 214 16.26 -7.19 20.51
CA GLU A 214 15.22 -7.78 21.35
C GLU A 214 13.85 -7.72 20.64
N GLU A 215 13.05 -8.78 20.81
CA GLU A 215 11.71 -8.94 20.22
C GLU A 215 10.77 -7.76 20.51
N ILE A 216 10.93 -7.13 21.67
CA ILE A 216 10.16 -5.95 22.08
C ILE A 216 10.39 -4.77 21.12
N PHE A 217 11.64 -4.56 20.67
CA PHE A 217 11.96 -3.50 19.73
C PHE A 217 11.52 -3.84 18.31
N ALA A 218 11.60 -5.11 17.91
CA ALA A 218 11.04 -5.56 16.64
C ALA A 218 9.52 -5.28 16.57
N ARG A 219 8.78 -5.61 17.63
CA ARG A 219 7.35 -5.29 17.75
C ARG A 219 7.08 -3.80 17.75
N LEU A 220 7.91 -2.99 18.41
CA LEU A 220 7.78 -1.54 18.41
C LEU A 220 8.01 -0.93 17.01
N CYS A 221 9.04 -1.38 16.29
CA CYS A 221 9.30 -1.00 14.90
C CYS A 221 8.11 -1.31 14.00
N ALA A 222 7.55 -2.51 14.11
CA ALA A 222 6.35 -2.90 13.37
C ALA A 222 5.16 -1.99 13.67
N GLN A 223 4.87 -1.72 14.94
CA GLN A 223 3.76 -0.85 15.33
C GLN A 223 3.94 0.61 14.87
N ARG A 224 5.19 1.10 14.80
CA ARG A 224 5.53 2.43 14.25
C ARG A 224 5.32 2.49 12.74
N ALA A 225 5.71 1.45 12.01
CA ALA A 225 5.47 1.35 10.58
C ALA A 225 3.96 1.26 10.28
N ASP A 226 3.20 0.47 11.04
CA ASP A 226 1.74 0.40 10.91
C ASP A 226 1.06 1.75 11.14
N LEU A 227 1.50 2.50 12.15
CA LEU A 227 0.98 3.84 12.42
C LEU A 227 1.28 4.79 11.26
N ALA A 228 2.51 4.80 10.76
CA ALA A 228 2.89 5.62 9.60
C ALA A 228 2.08 5.24 8.34
N LEU A 229 1.80 3.95 8.15
CA LEU A 229 0.97 3.44 7.06
C LEU A 229 -0.47 3.97 7.13
N ILE A 230 -1.12 3.81 8.29
CA ILE A 230 -2.50 4.28 8.50
C ILE A 230 -2.61 5.78 8.29
N ILE A 231 -1.70 6.57 8.89
CA ILE A 231 -1.70 8.02 8.75
C ILE A 231 -1.53 8.43 7.29
N THR A 232 -0.56 7.83 6.58
CA THR A 232 -0.29 8.19 5.18
C THR A 232 -1.45 7.81 4.26
N GLN A 233 -2.09 6.65 4.48
CA GLN A 233 -3.27 6.26 3.74
C GLN A 233 -4.41 7.27 3.90
N ARG A 234 -4.71 7.67 5.14
CA ARG A 234 -5.76 8.67 5.43
C ARG A 234 -5.44 10.04 4.85
N LEU A 235 -4.17 10.45 4.83
CA LEU A 235 -3.75 11.71 4.20
C LEU A 235 -3.96 11.71 2.68
N ILE A 236 -3.76 10.57 2.01
CA ILE A 236 -4.04 10.44 0.57
C ILE A 236 -5.55 10.44 0.30
N GLU A 237 -6.35 9.73 1.12
CA GLU A 237 -7.82 9.77 1.04
C GLU A 237 -8.37 11.19 1.20
N ALA A 238 -7.78 11.98 2.11
CA ALA A 238 -8.08 13.39 2.33
C ALA A 238 -7.48 14.36 1.28
N LYS A 239 -6.83 13.84 0.22
CA LYS A 239 -6.20 14.61 -0.87
C LYS A 239 -5.26 15.72 -0.37
N CYS A 240 -4.41 15.40 0.61
CA CYS A 240 -3.42 16.34 1.12
C CYS A 240 -2.39 16.71 0.04
N HIS A 241 -2.13 18.01 -0.14
CA HIS A 241 -1.20 18.55 -1.15
C HIS A 241 0.13 19.06 -0.55
N LEU A 242 0.41 18.75 0.71
CA LEU A 242 1.60 19.25 1.41
C LEU A 242 2.89 18.65 0.82
N GLY A 243 3.86 19.53 0.51
CA GLY A 243 5.18 19.14 0.00
C GLY A 243 5.97 18.22 0.95
N GLN A 244 5.66 18.23 2.25
CA GLN A 244 6.26 17.32 3.23
C GLN A 244 5.94 15.84 2.97
N MET A 245 4.83 15.53 2.29
CA MET A 245 4.52 14.14 1.87
C MET A 245 5.60 13.58 0.93
N LYS A 246 6.28 14.44 0.16
CA LYS A 246 7.37 14.02 -0.73
C LYS A 246 8.57 13.44 0.03
N GLN A 247 8.79 13.90 1.27
CA GLN A 247 9.89 13.42 2.13
C GLN A 247 9.66 11.99 2.63
N LEU A 248 8.40 11.53 2.67
CA LEU A 248 8.06 10.18 3.13
C LEU A 248 8.69 9.09 2.24
N LEU A 249 8.80 9.34 0.92
CA LEU A 249 9.40 8.37 0.00
C LEU A 249 10.87 8.11 0.34
N ALA A 250 11.68 9.18 0.41
CA ALA A 250 13.10 9.07 0.75
C ALA A 250 13.31 8.44 2.13
N LYS A 251 12.51 8.85 3.12
CA LYS A 251 12.65 8.33 4.48
C LYS A 251 12.22 6.87 4.63
N THR A 252 11.18 6.45 3.91
CA THR A 252 10.75 5.05 3.85
C THR A 252 11.83 4.20 3.18
N TRP A 253 12.43 4.71 2.09
CA TRP A 253 13.53 4.04 1.41
C TRP A 253 14.76 3.87 2.31
N ASP A 254 15.18 4.91 3.03
CA ASP A 254 16.27 4.82 4.00
C ASP A 254 16.00 3.77 5.10
N THR A 255 14.75 3.69 5.56
CA THR A 255 14.33 2.71 6.57
C THR A 255 14.44 1.28 6.02
N ILE A 256 14.01 1.05 4.77
CA ILE A 256 14.13 -0.25 4.09
C ILE A 256 15.60 -0.62 3.88
N ARG A 257 16.43 0.33 3.43
CA ARG A 257 17.87 0.10 3.20
C ARG A 257 18.59 -0.25 4.49
N ASN A 258 18.30 0.44 5.59
CA ASN A 258 18.90 0.14 6.89
C ASN A 258 18.41 -1.19 7.47
N PHE A 259 17.15 -1.55 7.23
CA PHE A 259 16.60 -2.82 7.67
C PHE A 259 17.19 -4.02 6.90
N ARG A 260 17.22 -3.95 5.56
CA ARG A 260 17.76 -5.03 4.72
C ARG A 260 19.29 -5.09 4.79
N GLY A 261 19.97 -3.95 4.92
CA GLY A 261 21.42 -3.86 4.84
C GLY A 261 21.92 -4.25 3.45
N THR A 262 22.13 -5.54 3.22
CA THR A 262 22.48 -6.16 1.93
C THR A 262 21.28 -6.89 1.35
N PHE A 263 20.86 -6.52 0.15
CA PHE A 263 19.70 -7.13 -0.52
C PHE A 263 19.96 -8.54 -1.07
N ASP A 264 21.21 -9.03 -1.04
CA ASP A 264 21.56 -10.38 -1.50
C ASP A 264 21.20 -11.50 -0.50
N ARG A 265 20.85 -11.14 0.74
CA ARG A 265 20.51 -12.11 1.78
C ARG A 265 19.01 -12.38 1.81
N GLU A 266 18.64 -13.66 1.90
CA GLU A 266 17.26 -14.11 2.10
C GLU A 266 16.65 -13.50 3.37
N LEU A 267 15.39 -13.07 3.25
CA LEU A 267 14.62 -12.51 4.35
C LEU A 267 14.16 -13.64 5.28
N LEU A 268 14.34 -13.47 6.59
CA LEU A 268 13.82 -14.39 7.60
C LEU A 268 12.28 -14.37 7.60
N GLU A 269 11.64 -15.52 7.85
CA GLU A 269 10.17 -15.61 7.83
C GLU A 269 9.51 -14.67 8.85
N ASP A 270 10.08 -14.55 10.05
CA ASP A 270 9.60 -13.67 11.13
C ASP A 270 9.61 -12.17 10.76
N ASP A 271 10.48 -11.78 9.83
CA ASP A 271 10.68 -10.41 9.37
C ASP A 271 9.77 -10.03 8.18
N THR A 272 9.16 -11.02 7.55
CA THR A 272 8.24 -10.85 6.41
C THR A 272 7.08 -9.87 6.67
N PRO A 273 6.32 -9.95 7.78
CA PRO A 273 5.19 -9.05 8.02
C PRO A 273 5.63 -7.58 8.19
N TYR A 274 6.78 -7.36 8.81
CA TYR A 274 7.33 -6.01 8.96
C TYR A 274 7.78 -5.45 7.60
N TYR A 275 8.52 -6.25 6.82
CA TYR A 275 8.94 -5.85 5.48
C TYR A 275 7.76 -5.55 4.56
N ARG A 276 6.70 -6.37 4.58
CA ARG A 276 5.45 -6.13 3.84
C ARG A 276 4.80 -4.80 4.21
N SER A 277 4.81 -4.44 5.48
CA SER A 277 4.25 -3.16 5.96
C SER A 277 5.06 -1.98 5.46
N LEU A 278 6.40 -2.09 5.41
CA LEU A 278 7.28 -1.10 4.80
C LEU A 278 7.06 -0.98 3.28
N LEU A 279 6.86 -2.08 2.56
CA LEU A 279 6.55 -2.06 1.13
C LEU A 279 5.19 -1.42 0.82
N ARG A 280 4.17 -1.69 1.65
CA ARG A 280 2.87 -1.02 1.54
C ARG A 280 3.01 0.49 1.79
N LEU A 281 3.83 0.88 2.77
CA LEU A 281 4.11 2.29 3.02
C LEU A 281 4.87 2.92 1.85
N LEU A 282 5.83 2.21 1.27
CA LEU A 282 6.57 2.65 0.08
C LEU A 282 5.62 2.88 -1.10
N PHE A 283 4.75 1.93 -1.39
CA PHE A 283 3.73 2.05 -2.44
C PHE A 283 2.87 3.31 -2.26
N ILE A 284 2.36 3.53 -1.06
CA ILE A 284 1.54 4.71 -0.73
C ILE A 284 2.37 6.00 -0.84
N ALA A 285 3.60 6.01 -0.33
CA ALA A 285 4.50 7.16 -0.40
C ALA A 285 4.87 7.54 -1.85
N THR A 286 5.05 6.56 -2.74
CA THR A 286 5.27 6.79 -4.17
C THR A 286 4.05 7.44 -4.83
N ARG A 287 2.84 7.00 -4.49
CA ARG A 287 1.59 7.59 -5.01
C ARG A 287 1.38 9.06 -4.58
N ALA A 288 1.96 9.49 -3.46
CA ALA A 288 1.92 10.91 -3.08
C ALA A 288 2.61 11.82 -4.12
N HIS A 289 3.59 11.29 -4.88
CA HIS A 289 4.28 12.04 -5.94
C HIS A 289 3.50 12.09 -7.26
N THR A 290 2.60 11.15 -7.52
CA THR A 290 1.82 11.10 -8.77
C THR A 290 0.60 12.03 -8.73
N VAL A 291 -0.07 12.16 -7.57
CA VAL A 291 -1.29 12.97 -7.40
C VAL A 291 -1.03 14.47 -7.56
N SER A 292 0.18 14.95 -7.22
CA SER A 292 0.54 16.37 -7.26
C SER A 292 0.53 16.99 -8.68
N ALA A 293 0.45 16.19 -9.75
CA ALA A 293 0.41 16.65 -11.13
C ALA A 293 -0.97 17.13 -11.61
N THR A 294 -2.06 16.73 -10.93
CA THR A 294 -3.44 17.02 -11.40
C THR A 294 -3.87 18.48 -11.24
N HIS A 295 -3.07 19.33 -10.58
CA HIS A 295 -3.42 20.73 -10.30
C HIS A 295 -2.46 21.77 -10.92
N ILE A 296 -1.51 21.34 -11.77
CA ILE A 296 -0.60 22.25 -12.47
C ILE A 296 -1.23 22.59 -13.82
N GLN A 297 -1.68 23.84 -13.99
CA GLN A 297 -2.12 24.36 -15.29
C GLN A 297 -0.98 24.23 -16.32
N PRO A 298 -1.27 23.95 -17.61
CA PRO A 298 -0.26 23.50 -18.58
C PRO A 298 0.70 24.60 -19.09
N GLU A 299 0.64 25.82 -18.59
CA GLU A 299 1.18 26.96 -19.35
C GLU A 299 2.61 27.38 -19.00
N ASP A 300 3.22 26.96 -17.88
CA ASP A 300 4.61 27.37 -17.59
C ASP A 300 5.38 26.35 -16.73
N SER A 301 6.03 25.36 -17.36
CA SER A 301 7.03 24.55 -16.65
C SER A 301 8.22 24.20 -17.54
N ASN A 302 9.26 25.06 -17.46
CA ASN A 302 10.57 24.81 -18.04
C ASN A 302 11.04 23.38 -17.70
N VAL A 303 11.32 22.59 -18.73
CA VAL A 303 11.84 21.21 -18.66
C VAL A 303 13.04 21.11 -17.70
N SER A 304 13.88 22.15 -17.64
CA SER A 304 15.02 22.24 -16.73
C SER A 304 14.66 22.28 -15.23
N LYS A 305 13.49 22.83 -14.84
CA LYS A 305 13.02 22.80 -13.45
C LYS A 305 12.50 21.42 -13.06
N LYS A 306 11.80 20.73 -13.97
CA LYS A 306 11.37 19.34 -13.76
C LYS A 306 12.57 18.39 -13.61
N ILE A 307 13.63 18.58 -14.39
CA ILE A 307 14.86 17.78 -14.28
C ILE A 307 15.60 18.03 -12.96
N ALA A 308 15.71 19.29 -12.52
CA ALA A 308 16.40 19.64 -11.28
C ALA A 308 15.66 19.11 -10.03
N GLU A 309 14.33 19.15 -10.01
CA GLU A 309 13.51 18.65 -8.90
C GLU A 309 13.34 17.12 -8.94
N ALA A 310 13.37 16.49 -10.12
CA ALA A 310 13.24 15.04 -10.26
C ALA A 310 14.54 14.27 -10.02
N SER A 311 15.72 14.88 -10.18
CA SER A 311 17.01 14.19 -10.05
C SER A 311 17.23 13.42 -8.72
N PRO A 312 16.99 13.98 -7.52
CA PRO A 312 17.16 13.24 -6.28
C PRO A 312 16.04 12.20 -6.02
N VAL A 313 14.86 12.40 -6.62
CA VAL A 313 13.76 11.42 -6.52
C VAL A 313 14.00 10.27 -7.49
N ALA A 314 14.56 10.54 -8.67
CA ALA A 314 14.86 9.56 -9.69
C ALA A 314 15.91 8.54 -9.20
N SER A 315 16.95 8.96 -8.49
CA SER A 315 17.93 8.01 -7.93
C SER A 315 17.28 7.04 -6.92
N VAL A 316 16.41 7.54 -6.04
CA VAL A 316 15.64 6.72 -5.10
C VAL A 316 14.73 5.75 -5.85
N VAL A 317 14.05 6.21 -6.92
CA VAL A 317 13.18 5.35 -7.74
C VAL A 317 13.95 4.27 -8.48
N LEU A 318 15.12 4.58 -9.04
CA LEU A 318 15.99 3.59 -9.70
C LEU A 318 16.47 2.52 -8.70
N ASP A 319 16.85 2.93 -7.49
CA ASP A 319 17.22 2.01 -6.42
C ASP A 319 16.04 1.11 -6.01
N ILE A 320 14.83 1.67 -5.88
CA ILE A 320 13.61 0.89 -5.60
C ILE A 320 13.35 -0.13 -6.70
N ILE A 321 13.41 0.27 -7.98
CA ILE A 321 13.20 -0.65 -9.10
C ILE A 321 14.25 -1.79 -9.08
N LYS A 322 15.52 -1.47 -8.80
CA LYS A 322 16.57 -2.48 -8.72
C LYS A 322 16.35 -3.47 -7.57
N TYR A 323 16.27 -2.97 -6.34
CA TYR A 323 16.36 -3.80 -5.14
C TYR A 323 15.01 -4.35 -4.67
N VAL A 324 13.91 -3.61 -4.88
CA VAL A 324 12.57 -4.05 -4.47
C VAL A 324 11.86 -4.78 -5.59
N VAL A 325 11.87 -4.22 -6.80
CA VAL A 325 11.11 -4.80 -7.91
C VAL A 325 11.87 -5.96 -8.57
N ALA A 326 13.06 -5.71 -9.10
CA ALA A 326 13.80 -6.71 -9.87
C ALA A 326 14.32 -7.86 -8.99
N MET A 327 15.06 -7.54 -7.92
CA MET A 327 15.53 -8.56 -6.98
C MET A 327 14.38 -9.20 -6.18
N GLY A 328 13.40 -8.41 -5.75
CA GLY A 328 12.25 -8.93 -5.00
C GLY A 328 11.38 -9.89 -5.80
N LEU A 329 11.15 -9.66 -7.10
CA LEU A 329 10.43 -10.62 -7.95
C LEU A 329 11.17 -11.96 -8.04
N ARG A 330 12.50 -11.93 -8.13
CA ARG A 330 13.34 -13.15 -8.16
C ARG A 330 13.29 -13.93 -6.84
N GLU A 331 13.38 -13.23 -5.71
CA GLU A 331 13.22 -13.83 -4.37
C GLU A 331 11.83 -14.49 -4.23
N LEU A 332 10.76 -13.77 -4.62
CA LEU A 332 9.40 -14.30 -4.56
C LEU A 332 9.19 -15.49 -5.51
N ALA A 333 9.69 -15.43 -6.74
CA ALA A 333 9.55 -16.52 -7.70
C ALA A 333 10.22 -17.81 -7.19
N THR A 334 11.39 -17.69 -6.53
CA THR A 334 12.08 -18.82 -5.90
C THR A 334 11.25 -19.38 -4.74
N LYS A 335 10.76 -18.51 -3.85
CA LYS A 335 9.93 -18.91 -2.70
C LYS A 335 8.61 -19.58 -3.13
N ILE A 336 7.98 -19.09 -4.19
CA ILE A 336 6.73 -19.65 -4.72
C ILE A 336 6.97 -21.02 -5.36
N HIS A 337 8.11 -21.20 -6.03
CA HIS A 337 8.48 -22.49 -6.61
C HIS A 337 8.68 -23.56 -5.53
N GLU A 338 9.28 -23.19 -4.41
CA GLU A 338 9.50 -24.10 -3.27
C GLU A 338 8.23 -24.37 -2.47
N ASN A 339 7.41 -23.34 -2.20
CA ASN A 339 6.19 -23.44 -1.43
C ASN A 339 5.10 -22.46 -1.91
N ALA A 340 4.31 -22.90 -2.88
CA ALA A 340 3.21 -22.10 -3.44
C ALA A 340 2.09 -21.81 -2.44
N LEU A 341 1.74 -22.76 -1.55
CA LEU A 341 0.65 -22.59 -0.58
C LEU A 341 1.01 -21.66 0.58
N GLY A 342 2.28 -21.62 0.99
CA GLY A 342 2.77 -20.73 2.03
C GLY A 342 3.10 -19.31 1.55
N SER A 343 3.09 -19.08 0.24
CA SER A 343 3.43 -17.79 -0.36
C SER A 343 2.17 -16.96 -0.62
N SER A 344 2.15 -15.69 -0.20
CA SER A 344 1.01 -14.80 -0.46
C SER A 344 1.07 -14.21 -1.87
N PRO A 345 0.05 -14.42 -2.73
CA PRO A 345 -0.01 -13.79 -4.05
C PRO A 345 -0.07 -12.26 -4.00
N GLU A 346 -0.53 -11.69 -2.87
CA GLU A 346 -0.56 -10.25 -2.63
C GLU A 346 0.82 -9.59 -2.75
N ASP A 347 1.91 -10.32 -2.47
CA ASP A 347 3.25 -9.74 -2.50
C ASP A 347 3.71 -9.42 -3.93
N ILE A 348 3.36 -10.26 -4.92
CA ILE A 348 3.62 -9.95 -6.34
C ILE A 348 2.75 -8.77 -6.76
N ALA A 349 1.46 -8.75 -6.40
CA ALA A 349 0.58 -7.64 -6.71
C ALA A 349 1.09 -6.31 -6.13
N LEU A 350 1.68 -6.34 -4.92
CA LEU A 350 2.30 -5.18 -4.28
C LEU A 350 3.54 -4.72 -5.04
N ILE A 351 4.44 -5.64 -5.45
CA ILE A 351 5.61 -5.29 -6.26
C ILE A 351 5.21 -4.72 -7.62
N THR A 352 4.21 -5.33 -8.29
CA THR A 352 3.65 -4.81 -9.55
C THR A 352 3.07 -3.40 -9.35
N GLY A 353 2.34 -3.18 -8.24
CA GLY A 353 1.81 -1.86 -7.89
C GLY A 353 2.90 -0.82 -7.62
N ILE A 354 4.00 -1.21 -6.96
CA ILE A 354 5.16 -0.34 -6.74
C ILE A 354 5.80 0.02 -8.08
N LEU A 355 6.05 -0.95 -8.96
CA LEU A 355 6.58 -0.72 -10.31
C LEU A 355 5.70 0.29 -11.07
N ASN A 356 4.40 0.01 -11.17
CA ASN A 356 3.44 0.89 -11.84
C ASN A 356 3.50 2.32 -11.24
N SER A 357 3.47 2.44 -9.91
CA SER A 357 3.54 3.73 -9.23
C SER A 357 4.85 4.48 -9.50
N CYS A 358 5.97 3.76 -9.63
CA CYS A 358 7.27 4.33 -9.97
C CYS A 358 7.32 4.83 -11.42
N LEU A 359 6.71 4.10 -12.37
CA LEU A 359 6.67 4.48 -13.79
C LEU A 359 5.79 5.72 -14.05
N HIS A 360 4.75 5.94 -13.24
CA HIS A 360 3.85 7.09 -13.37
C HIS A 360 4.36 8.38 -12.69
N ILE A 361 5.59 8.40 -12.16
CA ILE A 361 6.18 9.62 -11.59
C ILE A 361 6.58 10.57 -12.72
N PRO A 362 6.10 11.82 -12.74
CA PRO A 362 6.45 12.76 -13.79
C PRO A 362 7.97 13.00 -13.84
N GLY A 363 8.56 12.84 -15.02
CA GLY A 363 10.00 13.02 -15.25
C GLY A 363 10.84 11.75 -15.20
N ILE A 364 10.27 10.60 -14.80
CA ILE A 364 10.98 9.31 -14.83
C ILE A 364 11.17 8.79 -16.26
N GLU A 365 10.35 9.25 -17.20
CA GLU A 365 10.43 8.92 -18.64
C GLU A 365 11.84 9.17 -19.21
N LEU A 366 12.56 10.18 -18.71
CA LEU A 366 13.94 10.51 -19.12
C LEU A 366 14.96 9.44 -18.70
N TYR A 367 14.64 8.61 -17.71
CA TYR A 367 15.50 7.56 -17.16
C TYR A 367 15.09 6.15 -17.62
N GLN A 368 14.14 6.03 -18.56
CA GLN A 368 13.70 4.73 -19.11
C GLN A 368 14.86 3.84 -19.59
N PRO A 369 15.90 4.32 -20.30
CA PRO A 369 17.03 3.47 -20.70
C PRO A 369 17.78 2.84 -19.51
N GLN A 370 17.90 3.57 -18.40
CA GLN A 370 18.55 3.06 -17.19
C GLN A 370 17.66 2.02 -16.49
N ILE A 371 16.34 2.26 -16.44
CA ILE A 371 15.36 1.31 -15.91
C ILE A 371 15.43 -0.01 -16.70
N VAL A 372 15.41 0.06 -18.03
CA VAL A 372 15.49 -1.11 -18.90
C VAL A 372 16.81 -1.86 -18.68
N SER A 373 17.95 -1.16 -18.57
CA SER A 373 19.24 -1.78 -18.26
C SER A 373 19.24 -2.52 -16.92
N ILE A 374 18.62 -1.95 -15.88
CA ILE A 374 18.47 -2.60 -14.56
C ILE A 374 17.61 -3.87 -14.69
N ILE A 375 16.48 -3.79 -15.40
CA ILE A 375 15.55 -4.91 -15.59
C ILE A 375 16.20 -6.07 -16.34
N ILE A 376 16.96 -5.78 -17.40
CA ILE A 376 17.72 -6.75 -18.20
C ILE A 376 18.83 -7.40 -17.37
N THR A 377 19.62 -6.61 -16.63
CA THR A 377 20.73 -7.12 -15.81
C THR A 377 20.25 -8.12 -14.74
N ASN A 378 19.01 -7.96 -14.27
CA ASN A 378 18.39 -8.83 -13.29
C ASN A 378 17.45 -9.89 -13.91
N ASP A 379 17.48 -10.12 -15.22
CA ASP A 379 16.64 -11.09 -15.94
C ASP A 379 15.15 -11.04 -15.55
N THR A 380 14.64 -9.86 -15.17
CA THR A 380 13.35 -9.75 -14.45
C THR A 380 12.18 -10.20 -15.33
N ALA A 381 12.22 -9.83 -16.62
CA ALA A 381 11.24 -10.26 -17.61
C ALA A 381 11.23 -11.78 -17.78
N ARG A 382 12.41 -12.41 -17.84
CA ARG A 382 12.53 -13.87 -17.92
C ARG A 382 11.95 -14.56 -16.69
N VAL A 383 12.23 -14.03 -15.49
CA VAL A 383 11.65 -14.54 -14.23
C VAL A 383 10.11 -14.47 -14.27
N ALA A 384 9.55 -13.35 -14.72
CA ALA A 384 8.10 -13.20 -14.87
C ALA A 384 7.51 -14.22 -15.85
N THR A 385 8.16 -14.46 -16.99
CA THR A 385 7.72 -15.45 -17.97
C THR A 385 7.85 -16.89 -17.46
N THR A 386 8.88 -17.20 -16.66
CA THR A 386 8.99 -18.51 -16.01
C THR A 386 7.89 -18.75 -14.99
N LEU A 387 7.52 -17.72 -14.21
CA LEU A 387 6.41 -17.83 -13.26
C LEU A 387 5.08 -18.02 -13.99
N PHE A 388 4.89 -17.37 -15.15
CA PHE A 388 3.73 -17.58 -16.01
C PHE A 388 3.65 -19.02 -16.52
N SER A 389 4.77 -19.62 -16.93
CA SER A 389 4.78 -21.00 -17.44
C SER A 389 4.50 -22.03 -16.35
N TRP A 390 4.89 -21.75 -15.10
CA TRP A 390 4.60 -22.59 -13.94
C TRP A 390 3.16 -22.49 -13.43
N ALA A 391 2.41 -21.46 -13.81
CA ALA A 391 1.11 -21.09 -13.22
C ALA A 391 0.10 -22.24 -13.11
N ASP A 392 0.11 -23.19 -14.06
CA ASP A 392 -0.72 -24.40 -14.03
C ASP A 392 -0.28 -25.40 -12.95
N GLY A 393 1.04 -25.61 -12.78
CA GLY A 393 1.59 -26.53 -11.80
C GLY A 393 1.56 -26.00 -10.36
N ILE A 394 1.53 -24.67 -10.18
CA ILE A 394 1.43 -23.99 -8.87
C ILE A 394 0.01 -23.47 -8.59
N ALA A 395 -0.99 -23.94 -9.34
CA ALA A 395 -2.38 -23.52 -9.17
C ALA A 395 -2.92 -23.94 -7.79
N ILE A 396 -3.48 -22.98 -7.05
CA ILE A 396 -4.10 -23.24 -5.74
C ILE A 396 -5.57 -23.57 -6.01
N ASP A 397 -6.02 -24.77 -5.64
CA ASP A 397 -7.39 -25.25 -5.90
C ASP A 397 -7.82 -25.17 -7.39
N GLY A 398 -6.88 -25.35 -8.32
CA GLY A 398 -7.13 -25.25 -9.76
C GLY A 398 -7.25 -23.80 -10.29
N ASP A 399 -6.93 -22.81 -9.46
CA ASP A 399 -6.95 -21.39 -9.81
C ASP A 399 -5.52 -20.86 -10.09
N PRO A 400 -5.18 -20.49 -11.34
CA PRO A 400 -3.84 -20.06 -11.71
C PRO A 400 -3.59 -18.58 -11.37
N ILE A 401 -3.62 -18.23 -10.07
CA ILE A 401 -3.40 -16.85 -9.57
C ILE A 401 -2.10 -16.25 -10.11
N TYR A 402 -1.02 -17.01 -10.03
CA TYR A 402 0.31 -16.55 -10.40
C TYR A 402 0.44 -16.28 -11.91
N GLY A 403 -0.35 -16.95 -12.75
CA GLY A 403 -0.39 -16.66 -14.19
C GLY A 403 -0.95 -15.26 -14.48
N GLU A 404 -2.02 -14.87 -13.79
CA GLU A 404 -2.58 -13.51 -13.90
C GLU A 404 -1.62 -12.45 -13.37
N LEU A 405 -0.99 -12.69 -12.21
CA LEU A 405 -0.05 -11.74 -11.64
C LEU A 405 1.22 -11.57 -12.49
N SER A 406 1.73 -12.66 -13.09
CA SER A 406 2.88 -12.61 -13.99
C SER A 406 2.61 -11.84 -15.27
N ILE A 407 1.47 -12.07 -15.93
CA ILE A 407 1.15 -11.35 -17.17
C ILE A 407 0.88 -9.86 -16.89
N LEU A 408 0.25 -9.53 -15.77
CA LEU A 408 0.06 -8.14 -15.36
C LEU A 408 1.40 -7.46 -15.08
N PHE A 409 2.36 -8.16 -14.47
CA PHE A 409 3.71 -7.62 -14.30
C PHE A 409 4.42 -7.37 -15.65
N LEU A 410 4.32 -8.31 -16.61
CA LEU A 410 4.85 -8.12 -17.96
C LEU A 410 4.17 -6.97 -18.71
N LEU A 411 2.86 -6.78 -18.51
CA LEU A 411 2.09 -5.66 -19.05
C LEU A 411 2.60 -4.32 -18.50
N GLU A 412 2.86 -4.22 -17.20
CA GLU A 412 3.43 -3.00 -16.61
C GLU A 412 4.82 -2.70 -17.17
N LEU A 413 5.64 -3.74 -17.43
CA LEU A 413 6.93 -3.57 -18.08
C LEU A 413 6.78 -3.11 -19.55
N SER A 414 5.83 -3.65 -20.29
CA SER A 414 5.62 -3.28 -21.71
C SER A 414 5.03 -1.89 -21.91
N SER A 415 4.53 -1.23 -20.85
CA SER A 415 4.14 0.18 -20.91
C SER A 415 5.31 1.10 -21.30
N MET A 416 6.56 0.66 -21.11
CA MET A 416 7.75 1.36 -21.59
C MET A 416 8.12 0.87 -22.99
N PRO A 417 8.18 1.75 -24.02
CA PRO A 417 8.46 1.33 -25.40
C PRO A 417 9.78 0.57 -25.58
N LEU A 418 10.87 1.05 -24.96
CA LEU A 418 12.19 0.39 -25.01
C LEU A 418 12.16 -1.03 -24.40
N MET A 419 11.32 -1.25 -23.39
CA MET A 419 11.17 -2.56 -22.77
C MET A 419 10.31 -3.48 -23.65
N ALA A 420 9.25 -2.95 -24.25
CA ALA A 420 8.40 -3.69 -25.18
C ALA A 420 9.18 -4.18 -26.42
N GLU A 421 10.08 -3.35 -26.97
CA GLU A 421 11.04 -3.75 -28.00
C GLU A 421 11.94 -4.90 -27.54
N GLN A 422 12.53 -4.80 -26.34
CA GLN A 422 13.37 -5.87 -25.81
C GLN A 422 12.59 -7.18 -25.58
N LEU A 423 11.37 -7.10 -25.07
CA LEU A 423 10.49 -8.25 -24.86
C LEU A 423 10.14 -8.95 -26.18
N ALA A 424 9.95 -8.18 -27.25
CA ALA A 424 9.75 -8.72 -28.60
C ALA A 424 11.02 -9.44 -29.10
N ILE A 425 12.20 -8.84 -28.93
CA ILE A 425 13.49 -9.45 -29.28
C ILE A 425 13.73 -10.76 -28.52
N ASP A 426 13.36 -10.80 -27.23
CA ASP A 426 13.49 -11.99 -26.38
C ASP A 426 12.49 -13.11 -26.76
N GLY A 427 11.56 -12.86 -27.69
CA GLY A 427 10.58 -13.83 -28.17
C GLY A 427 9.52 -14.19 -27.13
N VAL A 428 9.10 -13.23 -26.30
CA VAL A 428 8.16 -13.44 -25.19
C VAL A 428 6.84 -14.08 -25.64
N LEU A 429 6.35 -13.76 -26.84
CA LEU A 429 5.09 -14.33 -27.37
C LEU A 429 5.19 -15.84 -27.58
N GLY A 430 6.34 -16.33 -28.04
CA GLY A 430 6.60 -17.77 -28.15
C GLY A 430 6.63 -18.46 -26.79
N GLN A 431 7.18 -17.80 -25.77
CA GLN A 431 7.23 -18.33 -24.40
C GLN A 431 5.83 -18.37 -23.76
N ILE A 432 5.01 -17.33 -23.97
CA ILE A 432 3.60 -17.32 -23.51
C ILE A 432 2.77 -18.37 -24.27
N ALA A 433 2.96 -18.51 -25.58
CA ALA A 433 2.23 -19.47 -26.41
C ALA A 433 2.51 -20.94 -26.05
N SER A 434 3.70 -21.23 -25.53
CA SER A 434 4.14 -22.58 -25.15
C SER A 434 3.80 -22.96 -23.70
N ALA A 435 3.35 -22.02 -22.87
CA ALA A 435 2.96 -22.30 -21.50
C ALA A 435 1.72 -23.22 -21.40
N ASN A 436 1.69 -24.08 -20.38
CA ASN A 436 0.58 -25.03 -20.18
C ASN A 436 -0.76 -24.32 -19.92
N ILE A 437 -0.74 -23.18 -19.23
CA ILE A 437 -1.94 -22.37 -18.96
C ILE A 437 -2.64 -21.92 -20.26
N THR A 438 -1.84 -21.66 -21.30
CA THR A 438 -2.31 -21.23 -22.62
C THR A 438 -3.07 -22.35 -23.34
N SER A 439 -2.84 -23.61 -22.97
CA SER A 439 -3.60 -24.75 -23.51
C SER A 439 -5.08 -24.70 -23.10
N TYR A 440 -5.41 -24.15 -21.92
CA TYR A 440 -6.81 -23.98 -21.49
C TYR A 440 -7.54 -22.92 -22.30
N LEU A 441 -6.85 -21.82 -22.66
CA LEU A 441 -7.37 -20.78 -23.54
C LEU A 441 -7.77 -21.33 -24.91
N ARG A 442 -7.07 -22.35 -25.41
CA ARG A 442 -7.37 -23.01 -26.69
C ARG A 442 -8.55 -23.99 -26.64
N ARG A 443 -9.01 -24.42 -25.46
CA ARG A 443 -10.07 -25.43 -25.31
C ARG A 443 -11.49 -24.87 -25.50
N GLY A 444 -11.67 -23.54 -25.51
CA GLY A 444 -12.95 -22.88 -25.81
C GLY A 444 -14.02 -22.99 -24.70
N ASN A 445 -13.64 -23.44 -23.51
CA ASN A 445 -14.49 -23.45 -22.31
C ASN A 445 -14.29 -22.20 -21.42
N VAL A 446 -13.46 -21.27 -21.87
CA VAL A 446 -13.07 -20.07 -21.14
C VAL A 446 -14.08 -18.96 -21.45
N SER A 447 -14.82 -18.53 -20.43
CA SER A 447 -15.79 -17.45 -20.57
C SER A 447 -15.87 -16.64 -19.27
N PRO A 448 -16.34 -15.37 -19.33
CA PRO A 448 -16.56 -14.58 -18.13
C PRO A 448 -17.52 -15.26 -17.13
N PHE A 449 -18.43 -16.10 -17.63
CA PHE A 449 -19.45 -16.80 -16.86
C PHE A 449 -19.16 -18.31 -16.68
N ALA A 450 -17.90 -18.73 -16.84
CA ALA A 450 -17.54 -20.15 -16.74
C ALA A 450 -17.82 -20.74 -15.34
N GLU A 451 -18.21 -22.01 -15.29
CA GLU A 451 -18.40 -22.79 -14.06
C GLU A 451 -17.03 -23.25 -13.51
N GLY A 452 -16.25 -22.31 -12.97
CA GLY A 452 -14.96 -22.60 -12.34
C GLY A 452 -14.08 -21.35 -12.20
N THR A 453 -13.53 -21.15 -11.01
CA THR A 453 -12.66 -20.01 -10.68
C THR A 453 -11.43 -19.95 -11.60
N GLY A 454 -10.81 -21.09 -11.87
CA GLY A 454 -9.65 -21.17 -12.77
C GLY A 454 -9.95 -20.76 -14.21
N LEU A 455 -11.11 -21.15 -14.76
CA LEU A 455 -11.49 -20.78 -16.13
C LEU A 455 -11.86 -19.29 -16.25
N GLN A 456 -12.52 -18.73 -15.23
CA GLN A 456 -12.77 -17.28 -15.16
C GLN A 456 -11.46 -16.50 -15.07
N ARG A 457 -10.46 -17.01 -14.32
CA ARG A 457 -9.13 -16.39 -14.28
C ARG A 457 -8.39 -16.51 -15.60
N CYS A 458 -8.46 -17.63 -16.30
CA CYS A 458 -7.93 -17.74 -17.66
C CYS A 458 -8.54 -16.70 -18.61
N TYR A 459 -9.84 -16.43 -18.49
CA TYR A 459 -10.48 -15.33 -19.23
C TYR A 459 -9.93 -13.95 -18.81
N SER A 460 -9.72 -13.72 -17.51
CA SER A 460 -9.09 -12.50 -17.00
C SER A 460 -7.65 -12.31 -17.55
N ILE A 461 -6.86 -13.37 -17.59
CA ILE A 461 -5.50 -13.39 -18.16
C ILE A 461 -5.52 -12.96 -19.62
N TRP A 462 -6.47 -13.48 -20.40
CA TRP A 462 -6.66 -13.10 -21.79
C TRP A 462 -7.03 -11.63 -21.95
N CYS A 463 -8.12 -11.20 -21.31
CA CYS A 463 -8.70 -9.88 -21.51
C CYS A 463 -7.89 -8.76 -20.86
N ARG A 464 -7.40 -8.95 -19.63
CA ARG A 464 -6.71 -7.90 -18.85
C ARG A 464 -5.18 -7.96 -18.95
N GLY A 465 -4.63 -9.10 -19.35
CA GLY A 465 -3.20 -9.31 -19.48
C GLY A 465 -2.75 -9.33 -20.93
N ILE A 466 -3.09 -10.41 -21.65
CA ILE A 466 -2.56 -10.71 -22.98
C ILE A 466 -2.96 -9.65 -24.00
N LEU A 467 -4.24 -9.28 -24.12
CA LEU A 467 -4.67 -8.34 -25.16
C LEU A 467 -4.05 -6.94 -25.01
N PRO A 468 -4.05 -6.28 -23.84
CA PRO A 468 -3.34 -5.02 -23.65
C PRO A 468 -1.83 -5.17 -23.85
N PHE A 469 -1.26 -6.32 -23.50
CA PHE A 469 0.16 -6.59 -23.71
C PHE A 469 0.53 -6.62 -25.20
N LEU A 470 -0.32 -7.23 -26.03
CA LEU A 470 -0.15 -7.23 -27.49
C LEU A 470 -0.28 -5.83 -28.08
N LEU A 471 -1.18 -4.99 -27.55
CA LEU A 471 -1.33 -3.60 -27.98
C LEU A 471 -0.05 -2.80 -27.71
N ASN A 472 0.53 -2.92 -26.51
CA ASN A 472 1.78 -2.25 -26.17
C ASN A 472 2.95 -2.69 -27.07
N LEU A 473 3.04 -4.00 -27.37
CA LEU A 473 4.07 -4.52 -28.27
C LEU A 473 3.90 -3.99 -29.71
N LEU A 474 2.67 -3.93 -30.21
CA LEU A 474 2.39 -3.39 -31.55
C LEU A 474 2.65 -1.89 -31.63
N ASP A 475 2.33 -1.13 -30.58
CA ASP A 475 2.58 0.31 -30.56
C ASP A 475 4.08 0.64 -30.62
N SER A 476 4.90 -0.09 -29.86
CA SER A 476 6.35 0.16 -29.81
C SER A 476 7.12 -0.43 -31.00
N VAL A 477 6.82 -1.68 -31.38
CA VAL A 477 7.59 -2.43 -32.39
C VAL A 477 6.99 -2.29 -33.80
N GLN A 478 5.71 -1.92 -33.89
CA GLN A 478 4.98 -1.66 -35.13
C GLN A 478 5.02 -2.87 -36.08
N VAL A 479 5.33 -2.64 -37.35
CA VAL A 479 5.25 -3.61 -38.44
C VAL A 479 6.02 -4.91 -38.18
N SER A 480 7.18 -4.86 -37.52
CA SER A 480 8.08 -6.02 -37.42
C SER A 480 7.54 -7.15 -36.54
N ILE A 481 6.68 -6.84 -35.55
CA ILE A 481 6.02 -7.86 -34.71
C ILE A 481 4.62 -8.22 -35.21
N ALA A 482 4.07 -7.48 -36.18
CA ALA A 482 2.67 -7.62 -36.61
C ALA A 482 2.32 -9.04 -37.09
N ALA A 483 3.23 -9.70 -37.83
CA ALA A 483 3.04 -11.08 -38.26
C ALA A 483 2.99 -12.06 -37.07
N GLU A 484 3.86 -11.88 -36.07
CA GLU A 484 3.88 -12.72 -34.87
C GLU A 484 2.63 -12.54 -34.03
N VAL A 485 2.16 -11.29 -33.85
CA VAL A 485 0.92 -11.00 -33.12
C VAL A 485 -0.29 -11.60 -33.83
N ALA A 486 -0.39 -11.45 -35.16
CA ALA A 486 -1.48 -12.05 -35.93
C ALA A 486 -1.48 -13.59 -35.85
N MET A 487 -0.30 -14.21 -35.99
CA MET A 487 -0.15 -15.66 -35.80
C MET A 487 -0.53 -16.09 -34.38
N PHE A 488 -0.13 -15.33 -33.36
CA PHE A 488 -0.45 -15.61 -31.97
C PHE A 488 -1.96 -15.56 -31.72
N LEU A 489 -2.65 -14.50 -32.15
CA LEU A 489 -4.11 -14.38 -32.03
C LEU A 489 -4.85 -15.53 -32.71
N ASN A 490 -4.39 -15.92 -33.90
CA ASN A 490 -4.98 -17.02 -34.66
C ASN A 490 -4.79 -18.41 -34.00
N GLN A 491 -3.97 -18.56 -32.97
CA GLN A 491 -3.92 -19.79 -32.16
C GLN A 491 -5.15 -19.95 -31.25
N PHE A 492 -5.90 -18.87 -31.00
CA PHE A 492 -7.03 -18.83 -30.06
C PHE A 492 -8.38 -18.64 -30.76
N LEU A 493 -8.60 -19.33 -31.89
CA LEU A 493 -9.84 -19.25 -32.67
C LEU A 493 -11.14 -19.41 -31.85
N PRO A 494 -11.24 -20.27 -30.82
CA PRO A 494 -12.46 -20.37 -30.04
C PRO A 494 -12.83 -19.06 -29.31
N LEU A 495 -11.83 -18.35 -28.77
CA LEU A 495 -12.04 -17.06 -28.10
C LEU A 495 -12.45 -15.97 -29.09
N LEU A 496 -11.82 -15.92 -30.27
CA LEU A 496 -12.19 -14.98 -31.33
C LEU A 496 -13.63 -15.21 -31.81
N LYS A 497 -14.04 -16.47 -31.99
CA LYS A 497 -15.43 -16.85 -32.34
C LYS A 497 -16.42 -16.58 -31.22
N GLN A 498 -16.00 -16.66 -29.97
CA GLN A 498 -16.82 -16.31 -28.82
C GLN A 498 -17.00 -14.79 -28.72
N CYS A 499 -15.94 -14.02 -28.96
CA CYS A 499 -15.96 -12.57 -29.02
C CYS A 499 -16.94 -12.05 -30.09
N SER A 500 -16.94 -12.62 -31.30
CA SER A 500 -17.89 -12.20 -32.35
C SER A 500 -19.36 -12.51 -32.00
N LYS A 501 -19.60 -13.53 -31.15
CA LYS A 501 -20.92 -13.90 -30.66
C LYS A 501 -21.30 -13.24 -29.33
N ALA A 502 -20.37 -12.52 -28.70
CA ALA A 502 -20.54 -11.96 -27.36
C ALA A 502 -21.72 -10.97 -27.29
N PHE A 503 -21.92 -10.19 -28.35
CA PHE A 503 -22.98 -9.19 -28.46
C PHE A 503 -24.15 -9.59 -29.35
N GLU A 504 -24.24 -10.86 -29.78
CA GLU A 504 -25.30 -11.29 -30.70
C GLU A 504 -26.70 -10.96 -30.13
N ALA A 505 -27.45 -10.17 -30.89
CA ALA A 505 -28.71 -9.56 -30.47
C ALA A 505 -29.75 -10.62 -30.02
N PRO A 506 -30.62 -10.33 -29.04
CA PRO A 506 -31.62 -11.27 -28.53
C PRO A 506 -32.61 -11.78 -29.58
N GLU A 507 -32.78 -11.06 -30.70
CA GLU A 507 -33.76 -11.37 -31.76
C GLU A 507 -33.16 -11.96 -33.03
N SER A 508 -31.83 -12.00 -33.18
CA SER A 508 -31.17 -12.50 -34.40
C SER A 508 -31.12 -14.03 -34.46
N SER A 509 -31.14 -14.70 -33.30
CA SER A 509 -31.01 -16.15 -33.23
C SER A 509 -32.37 -16.84 -33.26
N ARG A 510 -32.90 -17.12 -34.47
CA ARG A 510 -34.15 -17.89 -34.66
C ARG A 510 -34.09 -19.35 -34.15
N THR A 511 -32.92 -19.81 -33.70
CA THR A 511 -32.65 -21.18 -33.24
C THR A 511 -32.16 -21.27 -31.79
N ALA A 512 -31.84 -20.15 -31.13
CA ALA A 512 -31.50 -20.17 -29.72
C ALA A 512 -32.79 -20.25 -28.88
N SER A 513 -32.89 -21.28 -28.05
CA SER A 513 -33.95 -21.39 -27.05
C SER A 513 -34.06 -20.08 -26.27
N LYS A 514 -35.28 -19.55 -26.10
CA LYS A 514 -35.68 -18.38 -25.28
C LYS A 514 -35.20 -18.42 -23.81
N ALA A 515 -34.36 -19.39 -23.43
CA ALA A 515 -34.03 -19.76 -22.05
C ALA A 515 -32.67 -19.22 -21.54
N GLN A 516 -31.76 -18.73 -22.38
CA GLN A 516 -30.49 -18.15 -21.88
C GLN A 516 -30.48 -16.63 -22.06
N THR A 517 -30.75 -15.93 -20.96
CA THR A 517 -30.48 -14.51 -20.82
C THR A 517 -28.98 -14.27 -20.93
N ARG A 518 -28.52 -13.73 -22.07
CA ARG A 518 -27.11 -13.32 -22.22
C ARG A 518 -26.88 -12.04 -21.44
N PHE A 519 -25.86 -12.05 -20.58
CA PHE A 519 -25.42 -10.89 -19.81
C PHE A 519 -24.19 -10.28 -20.48
N ILE A 520 -24.04 -8.97 -20.33
CA ILE A 520 -22.89 -8.22 -20.83
C ILE A 520 -22.07 -7.76 -19.63
N SER A 521 -20.79 -8.10 -19.60
CA SER A 521 -19.84 -7.59 -18.60
C SER A 521 -18.91 -6.55 -19.23
N LEU A 522 -18.32 -5.70 -18.39
CA LEU A 522 -17.31 -4.73 -18.83
C LEU A 522 -16.09 -5.44 -19.45
N SER A 523 -15.72 -6.62 -18.93
CA SER A 523 -14.63 -7.42 -19.48
C SER A 523 -14.87 -7.88 -20.93
N MET A 524 -16.11 -8.22 -21.29
CA MET A 524 -16.46 -8.54 -22.67
C MET A 524 -16.32 -7.32 -23.59
N CYS A 525 -16.74 -6.14 -23.12
CA CYS A 525 -16.56 -4.89 -23.86
C CYS A 525 -15.08 -4.56 -24.06
N SER A 526 -14.26 -4.65 -23.02
CA SER A 526 -12.82 -4.38 -23.15
C SER A 526 -12.11 -5.41 -24.03
N GLU A 527 -12.50 -6.69 -23.99
CA GLU A 527 -11.97 -7.72 -24.89
C GLU A 527 -12.23 -7.35 -26.36
N VAL A 528 -13.49 -7.03 -26.69
CA VAL A 528 -13.90 -6.70 -28.06
C VAL A 528 -13.24 -5.40 -28.51
N HIS A 529 -13.12 -4.41 -27.62
CA HIS A 529 -12.43 -3.15 -27.91
C HIS A 529 -10.94 -3.37 -28.22
N SER A 530 -10.22 -4.12 -27.38
CA SER A 530 -8.81 -4.42 -27.65
C SER A 530 -8.62 -5.25 -28.92
N LEU A 531 -9.47 -6.24 -29.19
CA LEU A 531 -9.40 -7.03 -30.43
C LEU A 531 -9.75 -6.22 -31.68
N ALA A 532 -10.71 -5.30 -31.60
CA ALA A 532 -11.03 -4.39 -32.69
C ALA A 532 -9.84 -3.47 -33.02
N LEU A 533 -9.18 -2.90 -32.00
CA LEU A 533 -7.95 -2.12 -32.15
C LEU A 533 -6.83 -2.95 -32.79
N LEU A 534 -6.56 -4.15 -32.26
CA LEU A 534 -5.53 -5.05 -32.78
C LEU A 534 -5.78 -5.39 -34.25
N SER A 535 -7.03 -5.75 -34.59
CA SER A 535 -7.41 -6.07 -35.96
C SER A 535 -7.26 -4.87 -36.89
N PHE A 536 -7.69 -3.68 -36.46
CA PHE A 536 -7.58 -2.45 -37.24
C PHE A 536 -6.12 -2.07 -37.52
N ILE A 537 -5.26 -2.10 -36.50
CA ILE A 537 -3.83 -1.78 -36.62
C ILE A 537 -3.13 -2.78 -37.57
N ILE A 538 -3.42 -4.08 -37.43
CA ILE A 538 -2.83 -5.12 -38.28
C ILE A 538 -3.29 -4.96 -39.74
N SER A 539 -4.56 -4.66 -39.99
CA SER A 539 -5.08 -4.39 -41.33
C SER A 539 -4.41 -3.15 -41.96
N GLY A 540 -4.26 -2.07 -41.20
CA GLY A 540 -3.54 -0.88 -41.68
C GLY A 540 -2.07 -1.16 -42.02
N PHE A 541 -1.38 -1.99 -41.22
CA PHE A 541 -0.02 -2.43 -41.57
C PHE A 541 0.01 -3.31 -42.82
N ARG A 542 -0.99 -4.18 -43.02
CA ARG A 542 -1.09 -5.03 -44.21
C ARG A 542 -1.25 -4.20 -45.49
N GLU A 543 -2.11 -3.18 -45.47
CA GLU A 543 -2.29 -2.25 -46.60
C GLU A 543 -1.00 -1.49 -46.92
N SER A 544 -0.24 -1.07 -45.91
CA SER A 544 1.03 -0.36 -46.13
C SER A 544 2.17 -1.23 -46.71
N LEU A 545 2.04 -2.56 -46.68
CA LEU A 545 3.11 -3.52 -46.99
C LEU A 545 2.82 -4.41 -48.20
N GLU A 546 1.87 -4.04 -49.06
CA GLU A 546 1.54 -4.81 -50.26
C GLU A 546 2.80 -5.17 -51.09
N GLY A 547 3.20 -6.45 -51.05
CA GLY A 547 4.20 -7.03 -51.95
C GLY A 547 5.52 -7.55 -51.34
N THR A 548 5.81 -7.38 -50.04
CA THR A 548 7.12 -7.81 -49.45
C THR A 548 7.05 -8.75 -48.26
N ASN A 549 6.01 -8.72 -47.42
CA ASN A 549 5.81 -9.65 -46.30
C ASN A 549 4.32 -10.00 -46.13
N GLU A 550 3.97 -11.29 -46.10
CA GLU A 550 2.60 -11.74 -45.85
C GLU A 550 2.31 -11.71 -44.34
N ILE A 551 1.67 -10.64 -43.86
CA ILE A 551 1.07 -10.62 -42.52
C ILE A 551 -0.25 -11.42 -42.57
N PRO A 552 -0.42 -12.46 -41.73
CA PRO A 552 -1.67 -13.23 -41.70
C PRO A 552 -2.87 -12.39 -41.25
N GLU A 553 -4.03 -12.67 -41.82
CA GLU A 553 -5.28 -12.03 -41.40
C GLU A 553 -5.77 -12.58 -40.05
N VAL A 554 -6.28 -11.71 -39.18
CA VAL A 554 -6.88 -12.11 -37.91
C VAL A 554 -8.30 -12.61 -38.20
N ASN A 555 -8.63 -13.85 -37.81
CA ASN A 555 -9.94 -14.46 -38.04
C ASN A 555 -11.04 -13.90 -37.12
N LEU A 556 -11.32 -12.60 -37.22
CA LEU A 556 -12.34 -11.88 -36.47
C LEU A 556 -13.42 -11.36 -37.42
N ASP A 557 -14.69 -11.68 -37.13
CA ASP A 557 -15.84 -11.18 -37.89
C ASP A 557 -16.20 -9.75 -37.43
N THR A 558 -15.49 -8.77 -37.99
CA THR A 558 -15.66 -7.35 -37.67
C THR A 558 -17.04 -6.82 -38.09
N GLY A 559 -17.60 -7.33 -39.19
CA GLY A 559 -18.93 -6.96 -39.68
C GLY A 559 -20.04 -7.34 -38.70
N ALA A 560 -20.03 -8.60 -38.23
CA ALA A 560 -21.02 -9.05 -37.24
C ALA A 560 -20.89 -8.28 -35.91
N ILE A 561 -19.68 -7.91 -35.49
CA ILE A 561 -19.48 -7.11 -34.27
C ILE A 561 -20.09 -5.71 -34.42
N LEU A 562 -19.86 -5.05 -35.55
CA LEU A 562 -20.38 -3.70 -35.81
C LEU A 562 -21.91 -3.66 -35.77
N GLU A 563 -22.58 -4.59 -36.47
CA GLU A 563 -24.05 -4.69 -36.47
C GLU A 563 -24.62 -4.89 -35.05
N ASN A 564 -23.98 -5.77 -34.27
CA ASN A 564 -24.39 -6.06 -32.90
C ASN A 564 -24.17 -4.86 -31.96
N VAL A 565 -23.05 -4.14 -32.09
CA VAL A 565 -22.74 -2.96 -31.29
C VAL A 565 -23.72 -1.82 -31.58
N GLU A 566 -24.05 -1.58 -32.86
CA GLU A 566 -25.05 -0.58 -33.25
C GLU A 566 -26.44 -0.89 -32.67
N PHE A 567 -26.83 -2.17 -32.65
CA PHE A 567 -28.08 -2.59 -32.01
C PHE A 567 -28.10 -2.25 -30.51
N TRP A 568 -27.05 -2.56 -29.75
CA TRP A 568 -26.99 -2.28 -28.31
C TRP A 568 -26.91 -0.78 -28.00
N LEU A 569 -26.21 0.00 -28.83
CA LEU A 569 -26.17 1.46 -28.72
C LEU A 569 -27.54 2.11 -29.01
N GLY A 570 -28.32 1.51 -29.93
CA GLY A 570 -29.70 1.90 -30.21
C GLY A 570 -30.70 1.51 -29.12
N ALA A 571 -30.46 0.39 -28.41
CA ALA A 571 -31.35 -0.18 -27.41
C ALA A 571 -30.85 -0.05 -25.95
N ARG A 572 -30.56 1.19 -25.50
CA ARG A 572 -29.95 1.48 -24.18
C ARG A 572 -30.74 0.98 -22.98
N SER A 573 -32.07 0.97 -23.04
CA SER A 573 -32.91 0.44 -21.95
C SER A 573 -32.69 -1.06 -21.74
N ILE A 574 -32.57 -1.81 -22.83
CA ILE A 574 -32.32 -3.26 -22.81
C ILE A 574 -30.89 -3.53 -22.35
N LEU A 575 -29.92 -2.71 -22.79
CA LEU A 575 -28.54 -2.80 -22.33
C LEU A 575 -28.44 -2.67 -20.80
N ARG A 576 -29.13 -1.70 -20.20
CA ARG A 576 -29.12 -1.47 -18.75
C ARG A 576 -29.58 -2.70 -17.94
N GLU A 577 -30.57 -3.44 -18.42
CA GLU A 577 -31.08 -4.64 -17.77
C GLU A 577 -30.14 -5.85 -17.90
N ARG A 578 -29.19 -5.78 -18.84
CA ARG A 578 -28.30 -6.89 -19.22
C ARG A 578 -26.87 -6.71 -18.72
N ILE A 579 -26.49 -5.52 -18.26
CA ILE A 579 -25.17 -5.27 -17.66
C ILE A 579 -25.07 -5.99 -16.31
N LEU A 580 -24.05 -6.84 -16.17
CA LEU A 580 -23.75 -7.54 -14.92
C LEU A 580 -22.36 -7.09 -14.42
N PRO A 581 -22.26 -6.51 -13.21
CA PRO A 581 -20.98 -6.14 -12.63
C PRO A 581 -20.18 -7.38 -12.26
N MET A 582 -18.96 -7.50 -12.79
CA MET A 582 -18.07 -8.62 -12.48
C MET A 582 -16.93 -8.14 -11.57
N GLY A 583 -16.98 -8.55 -10.30
CA GLY A 583 -15.95 -8.25 -9.30
C GLY A 583 -16.17 -6.95 -8.52
N ALA A 584 -15.36 -6.77 -7.48
CA ALA A 584 -15.55 -5.71 -6.47
C ALA A 584 -15.47 -4.29 -7.05
N ARG A 585 -14.66 -4.07 -8.09
CA ARG A 585 -14.53 -2.75 -8.75
C ARG A 585 -15.82 -2.38 -9.50
N ASP A 586 -16.37 -3.34 -10.24
CA ASP A 586 -17.56 -3.11 -11.06
C ASP A 586 -18.81 -2.95 -10.19
N GLU A 587 -18.87 -3.65 -9.06
CA GLU A 587 -19.91 -3.43 -8.05
C GLU A 587 -19.87 -2.01 -7.47
N LEU A 588 -18.68 -1.48 -7.17
CA LEU A 588 -18.54 -0.11 -6.69
C LEU A 588 -18.96 0.91 -7.76
N LEU A 589 -18.62 0.68 -9.02
CA LEU A 589 -19.01 1.53 -10.15
C LEU A 589 -20.53 1.45 -10.42
N ALA A 590 -21.15 0.29 -10.23
CA ALA A 590 -22.60 0.13 -10.34
C ALA A 590 -23.34 0.88 -9.22
N ARG A 591 -22.75 0.96 -8.01
CA ARG A 591 -23.30 1.71 -6.87
C ARG A 591 -23.13 3.23 -7.00
N GLN A 592 -22.15 3.70 -7.78
CA GLN A 592 -21.95 5.13 -8.03
C GLN A 592 -22.93 5.66 -9.08
N LYS A 593 -23.74 6.66 -8.69
CA LYS A 593 -24.62 7.39 -9.62
C LYS A 593 -23.88 8.57 -10.26
N VAL A 594 -24.13 8.81 -11.54
CA VAL A 594 -23.54 9.94 -12.27
C VAL A 594 -24.35 11.21 -11.98
N GLU A 595 -23.70 12.25 -11.42
CA GLU A 595 -24.35 13.53 -11.05
C GLU A 595 -24.51 14.51 -12.23
N LYS A 596 -23.72 14.36 -13.31
CA LYS A 596 -23.81 15.19 -14.53
C LYS A 596 -23.51 14.34 -15.75
N ALA A 597 -24.48 14.23 -16.66
CA ALA A 597 -24.24 13.66 -17.98
C ALA A 597 -23.35 14.62 -18.80
N PRO A 598 -22.29 14.14 -19.47
CA PRO A 598 -21.58 14.94 -20.47
C PRO A 598 -22.54 15.32 -21.61
N ALA A 599 -22.39 16.54 -22.14
CA ALA A 599 -23.25 17.06 -23.21
C ALA A 599 -23.21 16.12 -24.43
N GLY A 600 -24.37 15.57 -24.82
CA GLY A 600 -24.52 14.60 -25.91
C GLY A 600 -24.96 13.20 -25.47
N LEU A 601 -24.79 12.86 -24.19
CA LEU A 601 -25.25 11.60 -23.61
C LEU A 601 -26.63 11.79 -22.96
N GLY A 602 -27.69 11.74 -23.78
CA GLY A 602 -29.07 11.76 -23.29
C GLY A 602 -29.36 10.57 -22.37
N GLY A 603 -29.57 10.84 -21.07
CA GLY A 603 -29.99 9.86 -20.08
C GLY A 603 -29.63 10.22 -18.64
N ALA A 604 -30.41 11.11 -18.01
CA ALA A 604 -30.34 11.31 -16.56
C ALA A 604 -30.82 10.03 -15.85
N GLY A 605 -29.90 9.27 -15.24
CA GLY A 605 -30.23 8.12 -14.37
C GLY A 605 -29.38 6.85 -14.51
N GLY A 606 -28.32 6.84 -15.33
CA GLY A 606 -27.44 5.67 -15.47
C GLY A 606 -26.42 5.51 -14.31
N SER A 607 -26.03 4.27 -14.04
CA SER A 607 -24.87 3.96 -13.18
C SER A 607 -23.56 4.36 -13.87
N LYS A 608 -22.48 4.63 -13.11
CA LYS A 608 -21.17 4.93 -13.70
C LYS A 608 -20.61 3.75 -14.53
N LEU A 609 -21.00 2.52 -14.19
CA LEU A 609 -20.67 1.33 -14.98
C LEU A 609 -21.31 1.37 -16.38
N GLU A 610 -22.57 1.82 -16.48
CA GLU A 610 -23.27 1.96 -17.76
C GLU A 610 -22.58 2.99 -18.66
N GLU A 611 -22.14 4.11 -18.10
CA GLU A 611 -21.40 5.14 -18.85
C GLU A 611 -20.10 4.60 -19.45
N ILE A 612 -19.32 3.84 -18.66
CA ILE A 612 -18.07 3.24 -19.13
C ILE A 612 -18.35 2.19 -20.22
N VAL A 613 -19.33 1.31 -20.01
CA VAL A 613 -19.70 0.29 -21.01
C VAL A 613 -20.14 0.94 -22.32
N VAL A 614 -20.94 2.01 -22.26
CA VAL A 614 -21.37 2.75 -23.45
C VAL A 614 -20.19 3.45 -24.12
N ALA A 615 -19.24 4.00 -23.36
CA ALA A 615 -18.02 4.60 -23.92
C ALA A 615 -17.17 3.59 -24.69
N GLU A 616 -16.96 2.39 -24.13
CA GLU A 616 -16.23 1.30 -24.80
C GLU A 616 -16.93 0.85 -26.09
N LEU A 617 -18.27 0.72 -26.07
CA LEU A 617 -19.06 0.37 -27.25
C LEU A 617 -19.01 1.44 -28.34
N MET A 618 -19.04 2.73 -27.97
CA MET A 618 -18.83 3.83 -28.92
C MET A 618 -17.43 3.77 -29.53
N GLY A 619 -16.40 3.52 -28.71
CA GLY A 619 -15.03 3.33 -29.19
C GLY A 619 -14.93 2.18 -30.21
N ILE A 620 -15.53 1.02 -29.91
CA ILE A 620 -15.58 -0.12 -30.84
C ILE A 620 -16.22 0.28 -32.18
N ARG A 621 -17.39 0.94 -32.13
CA ARG A 621 -18.08 1.40 -33.34
C ARG A 621 -17.17 2.30 -34.16
N ASP A 622 -16.57 3.32 -33.54
CA ASP A 622 -15.78 4.33 -34.23
C ASP A 622 -14.53 3.73 -34.90
N ILE A 623 -13.88 2.74 -34.27
CA ILE A 623 -12.74 2.01 -34.84
C ILE A 623 -13.17 1.16 -36.04
N LEU A 624 -14.25 0.40 -35.90
CA LEU A 624 -14.70 -0.54 -36.93
C LEU A 624 -15.37 0.18 -38.12
N SER A 625 -16.05 1.31 -37.88
CA SER A 625 -16.60 2.15 -38.95
C SER A 625 -15.51 2.93 -39.68
N GLY A 626 -14.48 3.39 -38.96
CA GLY A 626 -13.35 4.11 -39.55
C GLY A 626 -12.52 3.26 -40.52
N GLY A 627 -12.51 1.93 -40.34
CA GLY A 627 -11.89 0.99 -41.29
C GLY A 627 -12.77 0.59 -42.47
N ALA A 628 -14.03 1.05 -42.55
CA ALA A 628 -14.92 0.78 -43.68
C ALA A 628 -14.88 1.90 -44.74
N ASP A 629 -14.32 3.08 -44.39
CA ASP A 629 -14.24 4.27 -45.25
C ASP A 629 -12.81 4.54 -45.80
N SER A 630 -11.86 3.62 -45.58
CA SER A 630 -10.47 3.70 -46.08
C SER A 630 -10.22 2.75 -47.24
#